data_AF-A0A3D3QI58-F1
#
_entry.id   AF-A0A3D3QI58-F1
#
_cell.length_a   1.000
_cell.length_b   1.000
_cell.length_c   1.000
_cell.angle_alpha   90.00
_cell.angle_beta   90.00
_cell.angle_gamma   90.00
#
_symmetry.space_group_name_H-M   'P 1'
#
loop_
_entity.id
_entity.type
_entity.pdbx_description
1 polymer ?
#
loop_
_entity_poly.entity_id
_entity_poly.type
_entity_poly.pdbx_seq_one_letter_code
_entity_poly.pdbx_strand_id
1 'polypeptide(L)'
;MPFKEVYEPEVAHRDIEHFISTFSAVGTQIIAIGGDHSITLPVLRGLKCSEPLGLIHVDAHTDTWDEFMGSRYTHGAPFRRAVEEGLVNPKRTVQIGIRGAQNSTEGWDYSSETGMRVLFMHEVEQIGIEGVIEEARRVVGEGPVYLSFDIDSLDPAYAPGTGTPEAGGLTSREALKLLRGFRGVPLAGADVVEVAPPFDPTGSTSALAATVAYELICLMAEALDPNSGEGA
;
A
#
# COMPACT_ATOMS: atom_id res chain seq x y z
N MET A 1 4.40 11.36 -18.70
CA MET A 1 4.17 11.05 -20.13
C MET A 1 2.68 11.07 -20.39
N PRO A 2 2.19 11.44 -21.58
CA PRO A 2 0.81 11.17 -21.92
C PRO A 2 0.61 9.65 -22.01
N PHE A 3 -0.45 9.14 -21.39
CA PHE A 3 -0.88 7.75 -21.59
C PHE A 3 -1.25 7.53 -23.05
N LYS A 4 -0.82 6.41 -23.62
CA LYS A 4 -1.07 6.08 -25.03
C LYS A 4 -2.47 5.52 -25.25
N GLU A 5 -2.87 4.56 -24.41
CA GLU A 5 -4.14 3.83 -24.53
C GLU A 5 -4.75 3.65 -23.12
N VAL A 6 -5.47 4.68 -22.65
CA VAL A 6 -5.99 4.75 -21.27
C VAL A 6 -7.03 3.69 -20.90
N TYR A 7 -7.58 2.98 -21.88
CA TYR A 7 -8.58 1.91 -21.67
C TYR A 7 -7.99 0.50 -21.75
N GLU A 8 -6.68 0.38 -21.97
CA GLU A 8 -5.96 -0.88 -22.03
C GLU A 8 -5.04 -0.96 -20.80
N PRO A 9 -5.44 -1.68 -19.72
CA PRO A 9 -4.71 -1.70 -18.44
C PRO A 9 -3.22 -2.05 -18.61
N GLU A 10 -2.90 -3.00 -19.49
CA GLU A 10 -1.53 -3.40 -19.78
C GLU A 10 -0.69 -2.26 -20.37
N VAL A 11 -1.29 -1.43 -21.23
CA VAL A 11 -0.61 -0.29 -21.83
C VAL A 11 -0.40 0.79 -20.78
N ALA A 12 -1.44 1.08 -19.98
CA ALA A 12 -1.35 2.05 -18.88
C ALA A 12 -0.27 1.64 -17.87
N HIS A 13 -0.20 0.36 -17.49
CA HIS A 13 0.81 -0.17 -16.59
C HIS A 13 2.23 0.01 -17.16
N ARG A 14 2.43 -0.27 -18.45
CA ARG A 14 3.74 -0.03 -19.10
C ARG A 14 4.12 1.45 -19.13
N ASP A 15 3.17 2.34 -19.36
CA ASP A 15 3.42 3.79 -19.37
C ASP A 15 3.79 4.29 -17.97
N ILE A 16 3.13 3.79 -16.91
CA ILE A 16 3.47 4.08 -15.50
C ILE A 16 4.85 3.53 -15.17
N GLU A 17 5.11 2.25 -15.42
CA GLU A 17 6.41 1.61 -15.15
C GLU A 17 7.55 2.39 -15.80
N HIS A 18 7.39 2.73 -17.08
CA HIS A 18 8.39 3.48 -17.80
C HIS A 18 8.62 4.85 -17.16
N PHE A 19 7.56 5.59 -16.83
CA PHE A 19 7.67 6.88 -16.16
C PHE A 19 8.41 6.78 -14.82
N ILE A 20 8.02 5.84 -13.96
CA ILE A 20 8.64 5.62 -12.65
C ILE A 20 10.11 5.25 -12.79
N SER A 21 10.45 4.38 -13.76
CA SER A 21 11.82 3.96 -14.02
C SER A 21 12.77 5.11 -14.34
N THR A 22 12.28 6.18 -14.99
CA THR A 22 13.13 7.34 -15.33
C THR A 22 13.63 8.10 -14.10
N PHE A 23 12.81 8.19 -13.05
CA PHE A 23 13.16 8.85 -11.80
C PHE A 23 13.93 7.91 -10.86
N SER A 24 13.50 6.65 -10.77
CA SER A 24 14.18 5.66 -9.94
C SER A 24 15.63 5.42 -10.41
N ALA A 25 15.89 5.46 -11.72
CA ALA A 25 17.24 5.30 -12.29
C ALA A 25 18.25 6.38 -11.86
N VAL A 26 17.79 7.55 -11.41
CA VAL A 26 18.65 8.64 -10.90
C VAL A 26 18.61 8.76 -9.38
N GLY A 27 18.06 7.76 -8.68
CA GLY A 27 18.02 7.71 -7.21
C GLY A 27 16.91 8.55 -6.58
N THR A 28 15.93 9.02 -7.35
CA THR A 28 14.78 9.73 -6.81
C THR A 28 13.85 8.75 -6.10
N GLN A 29 13.56 9.03 -4.83
CA GLN A 29 12.51 8.34 -4.08
C GLN A 29 11.12 8.69 -4.63
N ILE A 30 10.22 7.72 -4.62
CA ILE A 30 8.92 7.82 -5.28
C ILE A 30 7.79 7.70 -4.25
N ILE A 31 6.90 8.69 -4.27
CA ILE A 31 5.57 8.61 -3.66
C ILE A 31 4.55 8.75 -4.78
N ALA A 32 3.72 7.73 -4.99
CA ALA A 32 2.62 7.79 -5.93
C ALA A 32 1.33 8.22 -5.21
N ILE A 33 0.47 8.96 -5.90
CA ILE A 33 -0.84 9.36 -5.39
C ILE A 33 -1.87 9.04 -6.47
N GLY A 34 -2.87 8.25 -6.11
CA GLY A 34 -4.09 8.08 -6.88
C GLY A 34 -4.16 6.78 -7.68
N GLY A 35 -5.15 6.75 -8.57
CA GLY A 35 -5.62 5.52 -9.17
C GLY A 35 -6.31 4.60 -8.17
N ASP A 36 -6.94 3.57 -8.71
CA ASP A 36 -7.22 2.37 -7.94
C ASP A 36 -5.91 1.63 -7.61
N HIS A 37 -5.97 0.62 -6.75
CA HIS A 37 -4.78 -0.08 -6.25
C HIS A 37 -3.97 -0.82 -7.34
N SER A 38 -4.50 -0.96 -8.57
CA SER A 38 -3.77 -1.61 -9.67
C SER A 38 -2.48 -0.89 -10.05
N ILE A 39 -2.38 0.43 -9.77
CA ILE A 39 -1.22 1.25 -10.12
C ILE A 39 0.04 0.90 -9.32
N THR A 40 -0.10 0.23 -8.17
CA THR A 40 1.04 -0.13 -7.33
C THR A 40 1.95 -1.15 -8.02
N LEU A 41 1.38 -2.08 -8.80
CA LEU A 41 2.17 -3.05 -9.56
C LEU A 41 3.16 -2.40 -10.54
N PRO A 42 2.75 -1.52 -11.47
CA PRO A 42 3.70 -0.86 -12.37
C PRO A 42 4.62 0.13 -11.65
N VAL A 43 4.22 0.70 -10.50
CA VAL A 43 5.15 1.46 -9.65
C VAL A 43 6.28 0.55 -9.14
N LEU A 44 5.95 -0.60 -8.56
CA LEU A 44 6.92 -1.59 -8.08
C LEU A 44 7.86 -2.08 -9.20
N ARG A 45 7.34 -2.35 -10.40
CA ARG A 45 8.16 -2.70 -11.58
C ARG A 45 9.15 -1.60 -11.97
N GLY A 46 8.73 -0.35 -11.82
CA GLY A 46 9.54 0.82 -12.16
C GLY A 46 10.66 1.10 -11.15
N LEU A 47 10.50 0.68 -9.90
CA LEU A 47 11.52 0.86 -8.85
C LEU A 47 12.75 -0.03 -9.10
N LYS A 48 13.92 0.60 -9.09
CA LYS A 48 15.22 -0.09 -9.23
C LYS A 48 15.72 -0.55 -7.87
N CYS A 49 15.21 -1.70 -7.42
CA CYS A 49 15.63 -2.35 -6.18
C CYS A 49 16.58 -3.51 -6.47
N SER A 50 17.60 -3.69 -5.63
CA SER A 50 18.58 -4.79 -5.76
C SER A 50 18.07 -6.13 -5.22
N GLU A 51 16.99 -6.09 -4.44
CA GLU A 51 16.34 -7.24 -3.84
C GLU A 51 14.82 -7.02 -3.81
N PRO A 52 14.01 -8.10 -3.70
CA PRO A 52 12.57 -7.97 -3.52
C PRO A 52 12.25 -7.18 -2.24
N LEU A 53 11.33 -6.24 -2.36
CA LEU A 53 10.94 -5.33 -1.27
C LEU A 53 10.16 -6.07 -0.18
N GLY A 54 10.34 -5.66 1.07
CA GLY A 54 9.31 -5.85 2.08
C GLY A 54 8.09 -4.97 1.77
N LEU A 55 6.93 -5.32 2.32
CA LEU A 55 5.69 -4.59 2.07
C LEU A 55 4.94 -4.35 3.39
N ILE A 56 4.61 -3.09 3.65
CA ILE A 56 3.58 -2.70 4.61
C ILE A 56 2.38 -2.29 3.78
N HIS A 57 1.30 -3.04 3.88
CA HIS A 57 0.07 -2.84 3.12
C HIS A 57 -1.06 -2.54 4.11
N VAL A 58 -1.59 -1.31 4.09
CA VAL A 58 -2.66 -0.86 4.99
C VAL A 58 -3.94 -0.73 4.18
N ASP A 59 -4.89 -1.65 4.39
CA ASP A 59 -6.01 -1.88 3.46
C ASP A 59 -7.16 -2.65 4.14
N ALA A 60 -8.38 -2.53 3.62
CA ALA A 60 -9.50 -3.40 3.95
C ALA A 60 -9.42 -4.78 3.26
N HIS A 61 -8.74 -4.88 2.11
CA HIS A 61 -8.66 -6.05 1.24
C HIS A 61 -7.21 -6.52 1.07
N THR A 62 -7.03 -7.78 0.64
CA THR A 62 -5.68 -8.34 0.51
C THR A 62 -5.03 -8.07 -0.84
N ASP A 63 -5.81 -7.75 -1.86
CA ASP A 63 -5.30 -7.41 -3.19
C ASP A 63 -4.36 -8.45 -3.80
N THR A 64 -4.73 -9.71 -3.55
CA THR A 64 -4.01 -10.93 -3.91
C THR A 64 -4.86 -11.95 -4.67
N TRP A 65 -5.98 -11.54 -5.29
CA TRP A 65 -6.72 -12.37 -6.24
C TRP A 65 -5.90 -12.62 -7.52
N ASP A 66 -6.19 -13.68 -8.28
CA ASP A 66 -5.47 -13.96 -9.53
C ASP A 66 -6.01 -13.20 -10.74
N GLU A 67 -7.18 -13.64 -11.22
CA GLU A 67 -7.82 -13.17 -12.44
C GLU A 67 -9.28 -12.94 -12.13
N PHE A 68 -9.77 -11.76 -12.50
CA PHE A 68 -11.17 -11.41 -12.37
C PHE A 68 -11.71 -10.98 -13.74
N MET A 69 -12.75 -11.69 -14.21
CA MET A 69 -13.42 -11.41 -15.49
C MET A 69 -12.46 -11.32 -16.69
N GLY A 70 -11.40 -12.14 -16.72
CA GLY A 70 -10.43 -12.18 -17.81
C GLY A 70 -9.27 -11.18 -17.71
N SER A 71 -9.17 -10.42 -16.60
CA SER A 71 -8.05 -9.51 -16.34
C SER A 71 -7.29 -9.90 -15.07
N ARG A 72 -5.96 -9.86 -15.15
CA ARG A 72 -5.02 -10.04 -14.03
C ARG A 72 -4.45 -8.72 -13.50
N TYR A 73 -4.94 -7.60 -14.04
CA TYR A 73 -4.49 -6.24 -13.73
C TYR A 73 -5.65 -5.42 -13.13
N THR A 74 -6.39 -6.05 -12.23
CA THR A 74 -7.43 -5.38 -11.44
C THR A 74 -6.81 -4.83 -10.16
N HIS A 75 -7.51 -3.91 -9.51
CA HIS A 75 -7.09 -3.38 -8.21
C HIS A 75 -6.99 -4.46 -7.12
N GLY A 76 -7.74 -5.57 -7.22
CA GLY A 76 -7.66 -6.69 -6.28
C GLY A 76 -6.54 -7.71 -6.54
N ALA A 77 -5.62 -7.47 -7.49
CA ALA A 77 -4.54 -8.41 -7.84
C ALA A 77 -3.08 -7.90 -7.77
N PRO A 78 -2.74 -6.63 -7.47
CA PRO A 78 -1.40 -6.09 -7.65
C PRO A 78 -0.33 -6.83 -6.86
N PHE A 79 -0.61 -7.25 -5.62
CA PHE A 79 0.40 -7.86 -4.75
C PHE A 79 0.66 -9.32 -5.06
N ARG A 80 -0.33 -10.04 -5.58
CA ARG A 80 -0.11 -11.38 -6.12
C ARG A 80 0.78 -11.33 -7.36
N ARG A 81 0.54 -10.38 -8.27
CA ARG A 81 1.43 -10.13 -9.41
C ARG A 81 2.85 -9.76 -8.94
N ALA A 82 2.97 -8.87 -7.96
CA ALA A 82 4.26 -8.43 -7.44
C ALA A 82 5.08 -9.58 -6.81
N VAL A 83 4.44 -10.50 -6.11
CA VAL A 83 5.09 -11.70 -5.57
C VAL A 83 5.51 -12.66 -6.69
N GLU A 84 4.64 -12.94 -7.66
CA GLU A 84 4.96 -13.83 -8.79
C GLU A 84 6.10 -13.29 -9.67
N GLU A 85 6.25 -11.97 -9.75
CA GLU A 85 7.34 -11.31 -10.48
C GLU A 85 8.61 -11.13 -9.64
N GLY A 86 8.59 -11.52 -8.36
CA GLY A 86 9.74 -11.37 -7.46
C GLY A 86 10.05 -9.92 -7.09
N LEU A 87 9.08 -9.01 -7.20
CA LEU A 87 9.20 -7.60 -6.81
C LEU A 87 9.04 -7.42 -5.29
N VAL A 88 8.19 -8.26 -4.68
CA VAL A 88 7.88 -8.25 -3.25
C VAL A 88 8.19 -9.61 -2.64
N ASN A 89 8.79 -9.60 -1.45
CA ASN A 89 9.00 -10.80 -0.65
C ASN A 89 7.77 -11.05 0.25
N PRO A 90 7.00 -12.14 0.03
CA PRO A 90 5.80 -12.39 0.81
C PRO A 90 6.11 -12.62 2.30
N LYS A 91 7.29 -13.16 2.64
CA LYS A 91 7.70 -13.37 4.04
C LYS A 91 8.09 -12.08 4.77
N ARG A 92 8.24 -10.99 4.04
CA ARG A 92 8.48 -9.63 4.56
C ARG A 92 7.30 -8.72 4.23
N THR A 93 6.11 -9.30 4.09
CA THR A 93 4.87 -8.58 3.79
C THR A 93 3.92 -8.67 4.97
N VAL A 94 3.39 -7.53 5.41
CA VAL A 94 2.31 -7.42 6.39
C VAL A 94 1.14 -6.67 5.79
N GLN A 95 -0.07 -7.21 5.95
CA GLN A 95 -1.32 -6.62 5.49
C GLN A 95 -2.16 -6.25 6.72
N ILE A 96 -2.61 -5.01 6.83
CA ILE A 96 -3.15 -4.44 8.08
C ILE A 96 -4.53 -3.86 7.81
N GLY A 97 -5.54 -4.35 8.53
CA GLY A 97 -6.91 -3.82 8.47
C GLY A 97 -7.91 -4.69 7.69
N ILE A 98 -7.49 -5.89 7.30
CA ILE A 98 -8.26 -6.79 6.44
C ILE A 98 -9.62 -7.13 7.06
N ARG A 99 -10.70 -6.90 6.33
CA ARG A 99 -12.08 -7.13 6.76
C ARG A 99 -13.04 -7.26 5.56
N GLY A 100 -14.34 -7.21 5.84
CA GLY A 100 -15.37 -7.27 4.81
C GLY A 100 -15.77 -8.70 4.45
N ALA A 101 -16.94 -8.83 3.84
CA ALA A 101 -17.43 -10.11 3.34
C ALA A 101 -16.85 -10.34 1.94
N GLN A 102 -16.20 -11.50 1.73
CA GLN A 102 -15.68 -11.86 0.41
C GLN A 102 -16.50 -12.98 -0.22
N ASN A 103 -16.62 -12.94 -1.55
CA ASN A 103 -17.25 -14.01 -2.34
C ASN A 103 -16.37 -15.28 -2.41
N SER A 104 -15.07 -15.14 -2.11
CA SER A 104 -14.06 -16.19 -2.15
C SER A 104 -12.99 -15.89 -1.10
N THR A 105 -12.37 -16.91 -0.52
CA THR A 105 -11.21 -16.77 0.38
C THR A 105 -9.88 -16.76 -0.36
N GLU A 106 -9.88 -16.85 -1.70
CA GLU A 106 -8.68 -17.02 -2.53
C GLU A 106 -7.55 -16.05 -2.18
N GLY A 107 -7.86 -14.75 -2.01
CA GLY A 107 -6.85 -13.76 -1.65
C GLY A 107 -6.25 -13.99 -0.26
N TRP A 108 -7.10 -14.29 0.73
CA TRP A 108 -6.66 -14.60 2.10
C TRP A 108 -5.80 -15.86 2.15
N ASP A 109 -6.22 -16.88 1.42
CA ASP A 109 -5.53 -18.17 1.32
C ASP A 109 -4.16 -17.97 0.64
N TYR A 110 -4.10 -17.29 -0.51
CA TYR A 110 -2.84 -16.98 -1.19
C TYR A 110 -1.88 -16.20 -0.30
N SER A 111 -2.34 -15.13 0.35
CA SER A 111 -1.51 -14.32 1.25
C SER A 111 -0.93 -15.17 2.37
N SER A 112 -1.75 -15.98 3.02
CA SER A 112 -1.32 -16.82 4.15
C SER A 112 -0.38 -17.95 3.72
N GLU A 113 -0.70 -18.64 2.62
CA GLU A 113 0.07 -19.78 2.10
C GLU A 113 1.44 -19.36 1.55
N THR A 114 1.55 -18.16 0.97
CA THR A 114 2.83 -17.60 0.51
C THR A 114 3.70 -17.04 1.64
N GLY A 115 3.12 -16.89 2.84
CA GLY A 115 3.81 -16.49 4.06
C GLY A 115 3.70 -15.01 4.41
N MET A 116 2.73 -14.28 3.83
CA MET A 116 2.39 -12.92 4.25
C MET A 116 1.74 -12.94 5.63
N ARG A 117 1.99 -11.88 6.40
CA ARG A 117 1.32 -11.66 7.69
C ARG A 117 0.03 -10.88 7.48
N VAL A 118 -1.11 -11.57 7.52
CA VAL A 118 -2.44 -10.95 7.41
C VAL A 118 -2.94 -10.58 8.81
N LEU A 119 -3.06 -9.29 9.12
CA LEU A 119 -3.67 -8.74 10.34
C LEU A 119 -5.10 -8.29 10.02
N PHE A 120 -6.05 -9.15 10.36
CA PHE A 120 -7.46 -8.81 10.23
C PHE A 120 -7.86 -7.71 11.22
N MET A 121 -8.89 -6.95 10.88
CA MET A 121 -9.29 -5.79 11.69
C MET A 121 -9.68 -6.14 13.15
N HIS A 122 -10.25 -7.33 13.37
CA HIS A 122 -10.55 -7.81 14.73
C HIS A 122 -9.27 -8.13 15.54
N GLU A 123 -8.19 -8.54 14.87
CA GLU A 123 -6.90 -8.74 15.51
C GLU A 123 -6.21 -7.40 15.79
N VAL A 124 -6.31 -6.45 14.84
CA VAL A 124 -5.86 -5.06 15.02
C VAL A 124 -6.50 -4.43 16.26
N GLU A 125 -7.80 -4.63 16.47
CA GLU A 125 -8.52 -4.17 17.67
C GLU A 125 -7.97 -4.83 18.95
N GLN A 126 -7.71 -6.14 18.91
CA GLN A 126 -7.25 -6.91 20.07
C GLN A 126 -5.84 -6.53 20.52
N ILE A 127 -4.90 -6.36 19.59
CA ILE A 127 -3.50 -6.06 19.90
C ILE A 127 -3.22 -4.56 19.99
N GLY A 128 -4.13 -3.73 19.48
CA GLY A 128 -3.99 -2.27 19.41
C GLY A 128 -2.92 -1.82 18.42
N ILE A 129 -2.91 -0.51 18.12
CA ILE A 129 -2.01 0.06 17.12
C ILE A 129 -0.54 -0.15 17.47
N GLU A 130 -0.16 -0.08 18.75
CA GLU A 130 1.19 -0.39 19.21
C GLU A 130 1.60 -1.83 18.87
N GLY A 131 0.75 -2.81 19.14
CA GLY A 131 1.02 -4.22 18.82
C GLY A 131 1.11 -4.45 17.31
N VAL A 132 0.27 -3.75 16.53
CA VAL A 132 0.36 -3.76 15.06
C VAL A 132 1.70 -3.20 14.58
N ILE A 133 2.16 -2.08 15.13
CA ILE A 133 3.46 -1.48 14.77
C ILE A 133 4.59 -2.46 15.08
N GLU A 134 4.61 -3.06 16.27
CA GLU A 134 5.64 -4.03 16.67
C GLU A 134 5.66 -5.24 15.72
N GLU A 135 4.49 -5.81 15.42
CA GLU A 135 4.37 -6.96 14.52
C GLU A 135 4.78 -6.62 13.09
N ALA A 136 4.33 -5.48 12.56
CA ALA A 136 4.70 -5.01 11.23
C ALA A 136 6.21 -4.83 11.10
N ARG A 137 6.86 -4.18 12.08
CA ARG A 137 8.32 -4.02 12.11
C ARG A 137 9.05 -5.35 12.17
N ARG A 138 8.57 -6.30 12.99
CA ARG A 138 9.13 -7.65 13.08
C ARG A 138 9.06 -8.38 11.73
N VAL A 139 7.95 -8.27 11.02
CA VAL A 139 7.73 -8.92 9.72
C VAL A 139 8.62 -8.30 8.65
N VAL A 140 8.64 -6.97 8.54
CA VAL A 140 9.40 -6.31 7.46
C VAL A 140 10.90 -6.31 7.71
N GLY A 141 11.39 -6.25 8.95
CA GLY A 141 12.83 -6.28 9.26
C GLY A 141 13.64 -5.12 8.68
N GLU A 142 14.93 -5.34 8.45
CA GLU A 142 15.94 -4.28 8.23
C GLU A 142 16.25 -3.92 6.75
N GLY A 143 15.71 -4.63 5.78
CA GLY A 143 15.93 -4.32 4.34
C GLY A 143 14.86 -3.40 3.75
N PRO A 144 14.95 -3.00 2.47
CA PRO A 144 14.09 -2.00 1.87
C PRO A 144 12.61 -2.40 1.87
N VAL A 145 11.74 -1.44 2.18
CA VAL A 145 10.28 -1.64 2.33
C VAL A 145 9.51 -0.69 1.43
N TYR A 146 8.45 -1.18 0.80
CA TYR A 146 7.41 -0.35 0.20
C TYR A 146 6.24 -0.22 1.17
N LEU A 147 5.69 0.99 1.34
CA LEU A 147 4.48 1.21 2.13
C LEU A 147 3.35 1.62 1.21
N SER A 148 2.35 0.77 1.08
CA SER A 148 1.14 1.06 0.31
C SER A 148 -0.04 1.31 1.25
N PHE A 149 -0.68 2.46 1.07
CA PHE A 149 -1.79 2.90 1.92
C PHE A 149 -3.06 3.06 1.08
N ASP A 150 -3.98 2.12 1.25
CA ASP A 150 -5.33 2.24 0.71
C ASP A 150 -6.19 3.08 1.65
N ILE A 151 -6.92 4.04 1.09
CA ILE A 151 -7.79 4.92 1.87
C ILE A 151 -9.00 4.18 2.44
N ASP A 152 -9.40 3.03 1.87
CA ASP A 152 -10.51 2.22 2.35
C ASP A 152 -10.16 1.35 3.58
N SER A 153 -8.87 1.31 3.95
CA SER A 153 -8.43 0.80 5.26
C SER A 153 -9.12 1.52 6.43
N LEU A 154 -9.51 2.78 6.21
CA LEU A 154 -10.24 3.60 7.16
C LEU A 154 -11.74 3.29 7.14
N ASP A 155 -12.40 3.50 8.27
CA ASP A 155 -13.85 3.41 8.31
C ASP A 155 -14.49 4.47 7.38
N PRO A 156 -15.59 4.15 6.67
CA PRO A 156 -16.29 5.09 5.79
C PRO A 156 -16.77 6.38 6.50
N ALA A 157 -16.85 6.38 7.84
CA ALA A 157 -17.07 7.61 8.62
C ALA A 157 -15.93 8.64 8.45
N TYR A 158 -14.73 8.21 8.08
CA TYR A 158 -13.54 9.07 7.88
C TYR A 158 -13.13 9.16 6.41
N ALA A 159 -13.32 8.09 5.63
CA ALA A 159 -12.96 8.02 4.21
C ALA A 159 -14.14 7.55 3.34
N PRO A 160 -15.24 8.34 3.24
CA PRO A 160 -16.39 7.95 2.41
C PRO A 160 -16.09 7.93 0.90
N GLY A 161 -15.02 8.61 0.48
CA GLY A 161 -14.61 8.77 -0.91
C GLY A 161 -13.73 7.66 -1.44
N THR A 162 -14.22 6.42 -1.48
CA THR A 162 -13.52 5.26 -2.04
C THR A 162 -14.47 4.35 -2.83
N GLY A 163 -13.93 3.49 -3.70
CA GLY A 163 -14.70 2.56 -4.52
C GLY A 163 -15.31 1.38 -3.75
N THR A 164 -14.59 0.85 -2.76
CA THR A 164 -14.89 -0.42 -2.07
C THR A 164 -15.00 -0.26 -0.53
N PRO A 165 -15.87 0.62 -0.01
CA PRO A 165 -15.92 0.92 1.42
C PRO A 165 -16.33 -0.30 2.26
N GLU A 166 -15.54 -0.60 3.30
CA GLU A 166 -15.85 -1.63 4.29
C GLU A 166 -16.03 -1.03 5.70
N ALA A 167 -17.14 -1.32 6.36
CA ALA A 167 -17.41 -0.80 7.70
C ALA A 167 -16.51 -1.40 8.78
N GLY A 168 -16.32 -0.68 9.90
CA GLY A 168 -15.55 -1.12 11.05
C GLY A 168 -14.03 -0.99 10.86
N GLY A 169 -13.59 -0.01 10.07
CA GLY A 169 -12.17 0.21 9.75
C GLY A 169 -11.42 1.06 10.77
N LEU A 170 -10.19 1.43 10.41
CA LEU A 170 -9.35 2.31 11.23
C LEU A 170 -9.98 3.71 11.35
N THR A 171 -9.83 4.32 12.52
CA THR A 171 -10.05 5.76 12.64
C THR A 171 -8.89 6.54 12.02
N SER A 172 -9.14 7.78 11.60
CA SER A 172 -8.07 8.66 11.10
C SER A 172 -6.91 8.84 12.08
N ARG A 173 -7.19 8.83 13.39
CA ARG A 173 -6.16 8.94 14.44
C ARG A 173 -5.30 7.69 14.55
N GLU A 174 -5.90 6.52 14.39
CA GLU A 174 -5.17 5.25 14.41
C GLU A 174 -4.26 5.10 13.19
N ALA A 175 -4.75 5.47 12.00
CA ALA A 175 -3.94 5.49 10.79
C ALA A 175 -2.71 6.41 10.93
N LEU A 176 -2.89 7.64 11.44
CA LEU A 176 -1.76 8.56 11.66
C LEU A 176 -0.78 8.04 12.73
N LYS A 177 -1.29 7.41 13.78
CA LYS A 177 -0.45 6.77 14.81
C LYS A 177 0.35 5.61 14.25
N LEU A 178 -0.29 4.77 13.42
CA LEU A 178 0.33 3.65 12.73
C LEU A 178 1.49 4.12 11.84
N LEU A 179 1.25 5.08 10.96
CA LEU A 179 2.27 5.66 10.07
C LEU A 179 3.47 6.19 10.85
N ARG A 180 3.24 7.00 11.91
CA ARG A 180 4.32 7.53 12.75
C ARG A 180 5.11 6.43 13.47
N GLY A 181 4.50 5.29 13.76
CA GLY A 181 5.16 4.11 14.31
C GLY A 181 6.17 3.45 13.35
N PHE A 182 6.07 3.73 12.06
CA PHE A 182 7.01 3.25 11.05
C PHE A 182 8.24 4.13 10.88
N ARG A 183 8.46 5.12 11.77
CA ARG A 183 9.72 5.87 11.82
C ARG A 183 10.92 4.94 11.88
N GLY A 184 11.93 5.20 11.06
CA GLY A 184 13.14 4.38 10.95
C GLY A 184 12.97 3.06 10.18
N VAL A 185 11.79 2.76 9.61
CA VAL A 185 11.68 1.70 8.59
C VAL A 185 12.35 2.20 7.30
N PRO A 186 13.20 1.39 6.65
CA PRO A 186 13.94 1.79 5.44
C PRO A 186 13.02 1.82 4.20
N LEU A 187 12.19 2.86 4.09
CA LEU A 187 11.24 3.02 3.00
C LEU A 187 11.96 3.33 1.66
N ALA A 188 11.74 2.47 0.68
CA ALA A 188 12.22 2.63 -0.71
C ALA A 188 11.22 3.37 -1.60
N GLY A 189 9.95 3.43 -1.19
CA GLY A 189 8.86 4.11 -1.88
C GLY A 189 7.55 3.93 -1.13
N ALA A 190 6.54 4.70 -1.52
CA ALA A 190 5.20 4.57 -0.96
C ALA A 190 4.12 4.99 -1.96
N ASP A 191 2.85 4.70 -1.64
CA ASP A 191 1.70 5.26 -2.32
C ASP A 191 0.50 5.51 -1.41
N VAL A 192 -0.43 6.32 -1.91
CA VAL A 192 -1.79 6.50 -1.38
C VAL A 192 -2.77 6.31 -2.52
N VAL A 193 -3.67 5.35 -2.41
CA VAL A 193 -4.56 4.88 -3.50
C VAL A 193 -6.04 4.95 -3.11
N GLU A 194 -6.92 4.64 -4.08
CA GLU A 194 -8.39 4.49 -3.95
C GLU A 194 -9.17 5.74 -3.51
N VAL A 195 -8.54 6.91 -3.51
CA VAL A 195 -9.29 8.17 -3.35
C VAL A 195 -10.19 8.37 -4.58
N ALA A 196 -11.49 8.33 -4.35
CA ALA A 196 -12.53 8.51 -5.35
C ALA A 196 -13.33 9.80 -5.10
N PRO A 197 -12.90 10.95 -5.64
CA PRO A 197 -13.58 12.24 -5.47
C PRO A 197 -15.08 12.25 -5.81
N PRO A 198 -15.60 11.48 -6.79
CA PRO A 198 -17.04 11.41 -7.04
C PRO A 198 -17.88 10.94 -5.85
N PHE A 199 -17.29 10.20 -4.91
CA PHE A 199 -17.93 9.72 -3.68
C PHE A 199 -17.59 10.58 -2.44
N ASP A 200 -16.80 11.67 -2.59
CA ASP A 200 -16.38 12.56 -1.50
C ASP A 200 -16.92 13.99 -1.69
N PRO A 201 -18.23 14.23 -1.45
CA PRO A 201 -18.84 15.53 -1.71
C PRO A 201 -18.28 16.68 -0.84
N THR A 202 -17.59 16.35 0.25
CA THR A 202 -17.02 17.35 1.18
C THR A 202 -15.52 17.56 1.00
N GLY A 203 -14.84 16.72 0.21
CA GLY A 203 -13.38 16.71 0.10
C GLY A 203 -12.65 16.15 1.34
N SER A 204 -13.39 15.51 2.26
CA SER A 204 -12.86 14.97 3.52
C SER A 204 -11.84 13.86 3.32
N THR A 205 -12.11 12.94 2.38
CA THR A 205 -11.23 11.82 2.05
C THR A 205 -9.98 12.34 1.35
N SER A 206 -10.14 13.30 0.45
CA SER A 206 -9.02 13.96 -0.22
C SER A 206 -8.10 14.69 0.77
N ALA A 207 -8.66 15.40 1.75
CA ALA A 207 -7.88 16.07 2.80
C ALA A 207 -7.13 15.08 3.71
N LEU A 208 -7.77 13.95 4.03
CA LEU A 208 -7.14 12.89 4.80
C LEU A 208 -6.00 12.23 4.02
N ALA A 209 -6.22 11.88 2.74
CA ALA A 209 -5.19 11.31 1.87
C ALA A 209 -3.98 12.26 1.70
N ALA A 210 -4.21 13.58 1.60
CA ALA A 210 -3.12 14.55 1.59
C ALA A 210 -2.32 14.55 2.90
N THR A 211 -2.97 14.30 4.03
CA THR A 211 -2.31 14.18 5.35
C THR A 211 -1.50 12.87 5.43
N VAL A 212 -2.04 11.76 4.94
CA VAL A 212 -1.31 10.48 4.82
C VAL A 212 -0.07 10.66 3.94
N ALA A 213 -0.23 11.26 2.76
CA ALA A 213 0.89 11.54 1.86
C ALA A 213 1.98 12.40 2.52
N TYR A 214 1.58 13.39 3.34
CA TYR A 214 2.53 14.19 4.12
C TYR A 214 3.32 13.35 5.15
N GLU A 215 2.65 12.47 5.91
CA GLU A 215 3.33 11.57 6.85
C GLU A 215 4.30 10.63 6.13
N LEU A 216 3.92 10.10 4.96
CA LEU A 216 4.81 9.27 4.13
C LEU A 216 6.04 10.04 3.63
N ILE A 217 5.87 11.30 3.20
CA ILE A 217 6.99 12.18 2.83
C ILE A 217 7.95 12.34 4.01
N CYS A 218 7.44 12.58 5.23
CA CYS A 218 8.28 12.72 6.42
C CYS A 218 9.07 11.44 6.72
N LEU A 219 8.43 10.27 6.70
CA LEU A 219 9.09 8.99 6.94
C LEU A 219 10.19 8.70 5.90
N MET A 220 9.91 8.97 4.64
CA MET A 220 10.87 8.75 3.55
C MET A 220 12.04 9.74 3.59
N ALA A 221 11.77 11.00 3.93
CA ALA A 221 12.83 12.00 4.11
C ALA A 221 13.79 11.63 5.25
N GLU A 222 13.29 11.11 6.36
CA GLU A 222 14.14 10.62 7.45
C GLU A 222 14.97 9.40 7.05
N ALA A 223 14.41 8.49 6.24
CA ALA A 223 15.12 7.32 5.73
C ALA A 223 16.29 7.67 4.78
N LEU A 224 16.29 8.87 4.20
CA LEU A 224 17.39 9.40 3.39
C LEU A 224 18.52 10.02 4.22
N ASP A 225 18.25 10.46 5.45
CA ASP A 225 19.26 11.08 6.32
C ASP A 225 19.94 9.99 7.17
N PRO A 226 21.21 9.65 6.91
CA PRO A 226 21.94 8.65 7.68
C PRO A 226 22.15 9.04 9.16
N ASN A 227 21.83 10.28 9.57
CA ASN A 227 21.98 10.75 10.95
C ASN A 227 20.65 10.89 11.72
N SER A 228 19.50 10.58 11.10
CA SER A 228 18.16 10.81 11.69
C SER A 228 17.84 9.91 12.88
N GLY A 229 18.61 8.84 13.10
CA GLY A 229 18.47 7.89 14.21
C GLY A 229 19.15 8.28 15.53
N GLU A 230 19.96 9.35 15.56
CA GLU A 230 20.71 9.76 16.77
C GLU A 230 19.95 10.78 17.66
N GLY A 231 18.75 11.19 17.26
CA GLY A 231 17.97 12.23 17.95
C GLY A 231 16.52 11.84 18.21
N ALA A 232 16.29 10.96 19.19
CA ALA A 232 15.02 10.80 19.90
C ALA A 232 15.23 10.12 21.26
#